data_AF-A0A9Q9SUM2-F1
#
_entry.id   AF-A0A9Q9SUM2-F1
#
_cell.length_a   1.000
_cell.length_b   1.000
_cell.length_c   1.000
_cell.angle_alpha   90.00
_cell.angle_beta   90.00
_cell.angle_gamma   90.00
#
_symmetry.space_group_name_H-M   'P 1'
#
loop_
_entity.id
_entity.type
_entity.pdbx_description
1 polymer ?
#
loop_
_entity_poly.entity_id
_entity_poly.type
_entity_poly.pdbx_seq_one_letter_code
_entity_poly.pdbx_strand_id
1 'polypeptide(L)'
;MNLKPTQEKNQKLPLERAIKALKDARSKLERYENQSKEPIAIIGMGCRVPGGASIPEAFWDILQNGVDAITEVPPDRWPINKYYDSDPTTPGKISTRYGGFVEQLQEFDANFFGISPKETIHLDPQQRLLLEVSWEALERSGINPQQLTGTSTGVFVGICGSDYTQKILTQVTLNKLMPI
;
A
#
# COMPACT_ATOMS: atom_id res chain seq x y z
N MET A 1 -58.23 64.04 6.67
CA MET A 1 -57.11 63.79 5.73
C MET A 1 -55.82 64.04 6.50
N ASN A 2 -55.07 62.99 6.85
CA ASN A 2 -53.71 63.14 7.40
C ASN A 2 -52.94 61.82 7.20
N LEU A 3 -51.65 61.93 6.89
CA LEU A 3 -50.81 60.84 6.37
C LEU A 3 -50.05 60.09 7.49
N LYS A 4 -49.60 58.87 7.17
CA LYS A 4 -48.96 57.91 8.09
C LYS A 4 -47.60 58.39 8.62
N PRO A 5 -47.26 57.94 9.83
CA PRO A 5 -46.01 57.20 10.07
C PRO A 5 -46.25 55.87 10.84
N THR A 6 -45.44 54.81 10.78
CA THR A 6 -44.39 54.38 9.84
C THR A 6 -44.21 52.85 10.00
N GLN A 7 -44.07 52.07 8.91
CA GLN A 7 -43.96 50.59 8.95
C GLN A 7 -42.53 50.04 8.70
N GLU A 8 -41.49 50.83 8.91
CA GLU A 8 -40.11 50.48 8.51
C GLU A 8 -39.39 49.47 9.43
N LYS A 9 -39.84 49.25 10.67
CA LYS A 9 -39.07 48.49 11.67
C LYS A 9 -38.94 46.98 11.43
N ASN A 10 -39.65 46.39 10.47
CA ASN A 10 -39.64 44.93 10.24
C ASN A 10 -38.90 44.46 8.96
N GLN A 11 -38.35 45.37 8.14
CA GLN A 11 -37.66 44.99 6.89
C GLN A 11 -36.19 44.54 7.08
N LYS A 12 -35.58 44.80 8.24
CA LYS A 12 -34.20 44.34 8.52
C LYS A 12 -34.10 42.83 8.75
N LEU A 13 -35.09 42.24 9.42
CA LEU A 13 -35.07 40.83 9.83
C LEU A 13 -34.99 39.83 8.66
N PRO A 14 -35.69 40.02 7.51
CA PRO A 14 -35.54 39.15 6.35
C PRO A 14 -34.21 39.33 5.62
N LEU A 15 -33.71 40.57 5.52
CA LEU A 15 -32.44 40.90 4.86
C LEU A 15 -31.23 40.33 5.62
N GLU A 16 -31.21 40.46 6.94
CA GLU A 16 -30.18 39.86 7.80
C GLU A 16 -30.16 38.33 7.69
N ARG A 17 -31.34 37.69 7.64
CA ARG A 17 -31.47 36.24 7.40
C ARG A 17 -30.99 35.83 6.00
N ALA A 18 -31.32 36.62 4.97
CA ALA A 18 -30.88 36.36 3.60
C ALA A 18 -29.35 36.50 3.46
N ILE A 19 -28.75 37.54 4.06
CA ILE A 19 -27.29 37.74 4.09
C ILE A 19 -26.60 36.60 4.85
N LYS A 20 -27.17 36.13 5.97
CA LYS A 20 -26.64 34.97 6.70
C LYS A 20 -26.72 33.70 5.83
N ALA A 21 -27.87 33.40 5.24
CA ALA A 21 -28.03 32.23 4.37
C ALA A 21 -27.10 32.27 3.15
N LEU A 22 -26.85 33.45 2.56
CA LEU A 22 -25.86 33.64 1.50
C LEU A 22 -24.41 33.38 1.96
N LYS A 23 -24.04 33.82 3.16
CA LYS A 23 -22.73 33.50 3.76
C LYS A 23 -22.59 32.00 4.04
N ASP A 24 -23.60 31.37 4.63
CA ASP A 24 -23.60 29.94 4.94
C ASP A 24 -23.52 29.10 3.65
N ALA A 25 -24.27 29.47 2.61
CA ALA A 25 -24.25 28.81 1.30
C ALA A 25 -22.89 28.97 0.58
N ARG A 26 -22.31 30.17 0.58
CA ARG A 26 -20.96 30.40 0.02
C ARG A 26 -19.90 29.60 0.76
N SER A 27 -19.92 29.62 2.10
CA SER A 27 -19.00 28.85 2.94
C SER A 27 -19.13 27.34 2.69
N LYS A 28 -20.34 26.86 2.36
CA LYS A 28 -20.58 25.45 2.02
C LYS A 28 -20.04 25.08 0.64
N LEU A 29 -20.21 25.96 -0.36
CA LEU A 29 -19.61 25.77 -1.70
C LEU A 29 -18.08 25.76 -1.63
N GLU A 30 -17.49 26.75 -0.95
CA GLU A 30 -16.04 26.86 -0.76
C GLU A 30 -15.46 25.62 -0.06
N ARG A 31 -16.16 25.07 0.94
CA ARG A 31 -15.78 23.79 1.58
C ARG A 31 -15.81 22.62 0.60
N TYR A 32 -16.83 22.48 -0.24
CA TYR A 32 -16.87 21.38 -1.22
C TYR A 32 -15.79 21.52 -2.29
N GLU A 33 -15.56 22.73 -2.81
CA GLU A 33 -14.48 22.98 -3.77
C GLU A 33 -13.11 22.69 -3.15
N ASN A 34 -12.86 23.13 -1.92
CA ASN A 34 -11.60 22.88 -1.22
C ASN A 34 -11.43 21.39 -0.87
N GLN A 35 -12.47 20.70 -0.40
CA GLN A 35 -12.42 19.27 -0.08
C GLN A 35 -12.13 18.42 -1.34
N SER A 36 -12.64 18.82 -2.51
CA SER A 36 -12.35 18.14 -3.78
C SER A 36 -10.90 18.35 -4.28
N LYS A 37 -10.18 19.31 -3.71
CA LYS A 37 -8.82 19.74 -4.07
C LYS A 37 -7.85 19.63 -2.89
N GLU A 38 -8.25 18.97 -1.81
CA GLU A 38 -7.48 18.88 -0.57
C GLU A 38 -6.21 18.06 -0.82
N PRO A 39 -5.00 18.62 -0.62
CA PRO A 39 -3.76 17.88 -0.85
C PRO A 39 -3.63 16.70 0.11
N ILE A 40 -3.33 15.51 -0.41
CA ILE A 40 -3.08 14.32 0.40
C ILE A 40 -1.62 14.32 0.85
N ALA A 41 -1.39 14.39 2.16
CA ALA A 41 -0.06 14.33 2.74
C ALA A 41 0.45 12.88 2.83
N ILE A 42 1.66 12.62 2.30
CA ILE A 42 2.39 11.38 2.54
C ILE A 42 3.21 11.57 3.82
N ILE A 43 2.72 11.00 4.93
CA ILE A 43 3.28 11.20 6.28
C ILE A 43 4.20 10.08 6.75
N GLY A 44 4.20 8.93 6.08
CA GLY A 44 5.05 7.79 6.39
C GLY A 44 5.19 6.88 5.18
N MET A 45 6.29 6.14 5.13
CA MET A 45 6.61 5.21 4.05
C MET A 45 7.59 4.14 4.55
N GLY A 46 7.41 2.92 4.07
CA GLY A 46 8.35 1.80 4.18
C GLY A 46 8.49 1.14 2.82
N CYS A 47 9.53 0.34 2.60
CA CYS A 47 9.74 -0.36 1.34
C CYS A 47 10.62 -1.60 1.50
N ARG A 48 10.48 -2.54 0.56
CA ARG A 48 11.42 -3.65 0.35
C ARG A 48 11.70 -3.70 -1.14
N VAL A 49 12.93 -3.41 -1.55
CA VAL A 49 13.31 -3.33 -2.97
C VAL A 49 14.61 -4.10 -3.22
N PRO A 50 14.94 -4.44 -4.49
CA PRO A 50 16.21 -5.08 -4.83
C PRO A 50 17.43 -4.28 -4.40
N GLY A 51 18.56 -4.95 -4.19
CA GLY A 51 19.82 -4.34 -3.76
C GLY A 51 19.94 -4.13 -2.24
N GLY A 52 19.23 -4.93 -1.44
CA GLY A 52 19.30 -4.92 0.02
C GLY A 52 18.60 -3.74 0.71
N ALA A 53 17.96 -2.82 -0.03
CA ALA A 53 17.27 -1.69 0.58
C ALA A 53 15.92 -2.10 1.21
N SER A 54 15.95 -2.22 2.53
CA SER A 54 14.79 -2.50 3.39
C SER A 54 14.14 -1.26 4.00
N ILE A 55 14.70 -0.06 3.77
CA ILE A 55 14.18 1.22 4.26
C ILE A 55 14.28 2.32 3.18
N PRO A 56 13.45 3.39 3.25
CA PRO A 56 13.46 4.49 2.28
C PRO A 56 14.81 5.18 2.12
N GLU A 57 15.57 5.33 3.20
CA GLU A 57 16.91 5.94 3.18
C GLU A 57 17.89 5.10 2.35
N ALA A 58 17.95 3.79 2.58
CA ALA A 58 18.80 2.87 1.83
C ALA A 58 18.39 2.80 0.34
N PHE A 59 17.09 2.90 0.03
CA PHE A 59 16.64 3.00 -1.36
C PHE A 59 17.07 4.33 -2.00
N TRP A 60 17.01 5.43 -1.26
CA TRP A 60 17.51 6.71 -1.73
C TRP A 60 19.03 6.68 -2.00
N ASP A 61 19.81 6.01 -1.15
CA ASP A 61 21.25 5.83 -1.36
C ASP A 61 21.55 5.04 -2.65
N ILE A 62 20.79 3.99 -2.96
CA ILE A 62 20.89 3.26 -4.24
C ILE A 62 20.64 4.19 -5.42
N LEU A 63 19.56 4.98 -5.37
CA LEU A 63 19.19 5.92 -6.44
C LEU A 63 20.22 7.03 -6.62
N GLN A 64 20.68 7.64 -5.52
CA GLN A 64 21.64 8.74 -5.53
C GLN A 64 23.00 8.30 -6.09
N ASN A 65 23.45 7.09 -5.77
CA ASN A 65 24.71 6.53 -6.25
C ASN A 65 24.60 5.85 -7.62
N GLY A 66 23.40 5.77 -8.22
CA GLY A 66 23.18 5.15 -9.53
C GLY A 66 23.47 3.64 -9.55
N VAL A 67 23.25 2.94 -8.44
CA VAL A 67 23.58 1.52 -8.28
C VAL A 67 22.58 0.66 -9.06
N ASP A 68 23.10 -0.20 -9.95
CA ASP A 68 22.29 -1.25 -10.58
C ASP A 68 22.07 -2.40 -9.59
N ALA A 69 20.81 -2.57 -9.18
CA ALA A 69 20.38 -3.59 -8.24
C ALA A 69 19.92 -4.91 -8.91
N ILE A 70 20.15 -5.06 -10.22
CA ILE A 70 19.84 -6.28 -10.97
C ILE A 70 20.93 -7.34 -10.71
N THR A 71 20.51 -8.51 -10.24
CA THR A 71 21.40 -9.65 -9.99
C THR A 71 21.05 -10.83 -10.90
N GLU A 72 21.93 -11.83 -11.00
CA GLU A 72 21.50 -13.15 -11.47
C GLU A 72 20.43 -13.73 -10.50
N VAL A 73 19.53 -14.57 -11.03
CA VAL A 73 18.55 -15.34 -10.23
C VAL A 73 19.25 -16.03 -9.04
N PRO A 74 18.87 -15.70 -7.79
CA PRO A 74 19.44 -16.33 -6.61
C PRO A 74 19.25 -17.86 -6.59
N PRO A 75 20.25 -18.66 -6.14
CA PRO A 75 20.18 -20.12 -6.16
C PRO A 75 19.02 -20.73 -5.36
N ASP A 76 18.49 -20.00 -4.37
CA ASP A 76 17.35 -20.38 -3.52
C ASP A 76 15.98 -20.09 -4.16
N ARG A 77 15.94 -19.36 -5.29
CA ARG A 77 14.70 -19.07 -6.04
C ARG A 77 14.36 -20.22 -7.00
N TRP A 78 15.20 -20.48 -8.01
CA TRP A 78 15.10 -21.63 -8.92
C TRP A 78 16.44 -21.87 -9.66
N PRO A 79 16.73 -23.10 -10.14
CA PRO A 79 17.99 -23.39 -10.83
C PRO A 79 17.98 -22.82 -12.26
N ILE A 80 18.34 -21.54 -12.40
CA ILE A 80 18.28 -20.77 -13.65
C ILE A 80 18.97 -21.46 -14.84
N ASN A 81 20.09 -22.16 -14.63
CA ASN A 81 20.80 -22.92 -15.68
C ASN A 81 19.93 -23.99 -16.39
N LYS A 82 18.82 -24.44 -15.79
CA LYS A 82 17.86 -25.36 -16.44
C LYS A 82 16.88 -24.62 -17.36
N TYR A 83 16.54 -23.38 -17.02
CA TYR A 83 15.48 -22.60 -17.65
C TYR A 83 15.99 -21.51 -18.60
N TYR A 84 17.25 -21.11 -18.49
CA TYR A 84 17.86 -20.17 -19.42
C TYR A 84 18.04 -20.78 -20.82
N ASP A 85 17.84 -19.94 -21.83
CA ASP A 85 18.28 -20.12 -23.22
C ASP A 85 18.59 -18.74 -23.81
N SER A 86 19.57 -18.65 -24.71
CA SER A 86 19.88 -17.41 -25.43
C SER A 86 18.90 -17.12 -26.57
N ASP A 87 18.19 -18.14 -27.09
CA ASP A 87 17.15 -17.96 -28.09
C ASP A 87 15.81 -17.62 -27.40
N PRO A 88 15.25 -16.41 -27.60
CA PRO A 88 13.99 -15.99 -26.99
C PRO A 88 12.76 -16.72 -27.56
N THR A 89 12.92 -17.51 -28.62
CA THR A 89 11.83 -18.30 -29.24
C THR A 89 11.74 -19.73 -28.68
N THR A 90 12.74 -20.21 -27.93
CA THR A 90 12.74 -21.58 -27.38
C THR A 90 11.58 -21.78 -26.39
N PRO A 91 10.63 -22.70 -26.64
CA PRO A 91 9.48 -22.89 -25.76
C PRO A 91 9.87 -23.35 -24.35
N GLY A 92 9.27 -22.72 -23.34
CA GLY A 92 9.50 -23.06 -21.93
C GLY A 92 10.84 -22.59 -21.35
N LYS A 93 11.52 -21.66 -22.04
CA LYS A 93 12.79 -21.06 -21.61
C LYS A 93 12.64 -19.57 -21.26
N ILE A 94 13.64 -19.05 -20.56
CA ILE A 94 13.77 -17.66 -20.14
C ILE A 94 14.98 -17.06 -20.86
N SER A 95 14.79 -15.94 -21.56
CA SER A 95 15.84 -15.26 -22.35
C SER A 95 16.84 -14.45 -21.53
N THR A 96 16.63 -14.34 -20.21
CA THR A 96 17.51 -13.63 -19.27
C THR A 96 17.81 -14.49 -18.06
N ARG A 97 19.02 -14.32 -17.50
CA ARG A 97 19.43 -14.86 -16.20
C ARG A 97 19.29 -13.83 -15.07
N TYR A 98 18.92 -12.60 -15.40
CA TYR A 98 19.01 -11.44 -14.53
C TYR A 98 17.63 -10.86 -14.18
N GLY A 99 17.49 -10.35 -12.96
CA GLY A 99 16.29 -9.70 -12.45
C GLY A 99 16.54 -8.95 -11.14
N GLY A 100 15.57 -8.15 -10.72
CA GLY A 100 15.58 -7.51 -9.40
C GLY A 100 14.96 -8.43 -8.36
N PHE A 101 15.73 -8.85 -7.35
CA PHE A 101 15.26 -9.75 -6.29
C PHE A 101 15.27 -9.04 -4.94
N VAL A 102 14.13 -9.12 -4.24
CA VAL A 102 14.06 -8.75 -2.82
C VAL A 102 14.64 -9.90 -1.99
N GLU A 103 15.47 -9.53 -1.01
CA GLU A 103 16.13 -10.45 -0.08
C GLU A 103 15.16 -10.96 1.00
N GLN A 104 15.58 -11.97 1.77
CA GLN A 104 14.91 -12.43 3.00
C GLN A 104 13.40 -12.77 2.91
N LEU A 105 12.86 -13.05 1.72
CA LEU A 105 11.43 -13.36 1.47
C LEU A 105 10.80 -14.51 2.31
N GLN A 106 11.60 -15.29 3.04
CA GLN A 106 11.15 -16.37 3.92
C GLN A 106 11.08 -15.97 5.39
N GLU A 107 11.77 -14.89 5.77
CA GLU A 107 11.77 -14.35 7.12
C GLU A 107 10.47 -13.56 7.35
N PHE A 108 9.90 -13.72 8.54
CA PHE A 108 8.66 -13.04 8.97
C PHE A 108 8.47 -13.24 10.48
N ASP A 109 8.27 -12.16 11.24
CA ASP A 109 7.91 -12.29 12.67
C ASP A 109 6.42 -12.58 12.85
N ALA A 110 6.07 -13.86 12.69
CA ALA A 110 4.71 -14.33 12.88
C ALA A 110 4.16 -14.04 14.29
N ASN A 111 4.99 -14.10 15.33
CA ASN A 111 4.56 -13.89 16.71
C ASN A 111 4.15 -12.43 16.95
N PHE A 112 4.90 -11.49 16.38
CA PHE A 112 4.58 -10.06 16.45
C PHE A 112 3.18 -9.74 15.88
N PHE A 113 2.83 -10.36 14.75
CA PHE A 113 1.51 -10.22 14.12
C PHE A 113 0.43 -11.16 14.70
N GLY A 114 0.74 -11.92 15.76
CA GLY A 114 -0.21 -12.85 16.41
C GLY A 114 -0.58 -14.08 15.55
N ILE A 115 0.22 -14.41 14.55
CA ILE A 115 0.03 -15.53 13.62
C ILE A 115 0.78 -16.76 14.15
N SER A 116 0.17 -17.94 14.10
CA SER A 116 0.88 -19.14 14.56
C SER A 116 1.96 -19.60 13.56
N PRO A 117 3.04 -20.25 14.02
CA PRO A 117 4.06 -20.82 13.13
C PRO A 117 3.50 -21.84 12.12
N LYS A 118 2.36 -22.49 12.43
CA LYS A 118 1.68 -23.43 11.52
C LYS A 118 0.96 -22.72 10.38
N GLU A 119 0.32 -21.59 10.66
CA GLU A 119 -0.37 -20.78 9.65
C GLU A 119 0.63 -20.06 8.74
N THR A 120 1.79 -19.67 9.28
CA THR A 120 2.85 -18.97 8.54
C THR A 120 3.29 -19.71 7.28
N ILE A 121 3.33 -21.05 7.32
CA ILE A 121 3.69 -21.92 6.17
C ILE A 121 2.74 -21.72 4.97
N HIS A 122 1.52 -21.24 5.21
CA HIS A 122 0.48 -21.04 4.20
C HIS A 122 0.28 -19.57 3.80
N LEU A 123 0.93 -18.62 4.47
CA LEU A 123 0.87 -17.20 4.11
C LEU A 123 1.75 -16.90 2.91
N ASP A 124 1.17 -16.24 1.89
CA ASP A 124 1.89 -15.72 0.74
C ASP A 124 2.97 -14.71 1.21
N PRO A 125 4.25 -14.83 0.75
CA PRO A 125 5.28 -13.84 1.05
C PRO A 125 4.87 -12.39 0.76
N GLN A 126 4.01 -12.15 -0.23
CA GLN A 126 3.46 -10.82 -0.50
C GLN A 126 2.64 -10.27 0.67
N GLN A 127 1.87 -11.13 1.36
CA GLN A 127 1.10 -10.74 2.55
C GLN A 127 2.00 -10.48 3.76
N ARG A 128 3.07 -11.28 3.91
CA ARG A 128 4.07 -11.11 4.98
C ARG A 128 4.80 -9.76 4.85
N LEU A 129 5.31 -9.48 3.65
CA LEU A 129 5.96 -8.21 3.33
C LEU A 129 5.00 -7.02 3.49
N LEU A 130 3.73 -7.18 3.08
CA LEU A 130 2.70 -6.15 3.26
C LEU A 130 2.48 -5.82 4.75
N LEU A 131 2.43 -6.82 5.63
CA LEU A 131 2.25 -6.61 7.07
C LEU A 131 3.43 -5.83 7.68
N GLU A 132 4.67 -6.25 7.41
CA GLU A 132 5.88 -5.58 7.90
C GLU A 132 5.98 -4.14 7.37
N VAL A 133 5.91 -3.95 6.05
CA VAL A 133 6.08 -2.64 5.42
C VAL A 133 4.96 -1.67 5.81
N SER A 134 3.73 -2.16 6.01
CA SER A 134 2.64 -1.33 6.52
C SER A 134 2.88 -0.90 7.97
N TRP A 135 3.41 -1.80 8.80
CA TRP A 135 3.75 -1.48 10.19
C TRP A 135 4.85 -0.41 10.27
N GLU A 136 5.95 -0.60 9.53
CA GLU A 136 7.05 0.36 9.45
C GLU A 136 6.60 1.72 8.92
N ALA A 137 5.73 1.76 7.90
CA ALA A 137 5.18 3.00 7.38
C ALA A 137 4.34 3.75 8.42
N LEU A 138 3.59 3.02 9.27
CA LEU A 138 2.84 3.60 10.39
C LEU A 138 3.78 4.13 11.48
N GLU A 139 4.77 3.35 11.92
CA GLU A 139 5.76 3.81 12.93
C GLU A 139 6.52 5.04 12.45
N ARG A 140 6.96 5.06 11.19
CA ARG A 140 7.67 6.20 10.57
C ARG A 140 6.78 7.43 10.39
N SER A 141 5.45 7.29 10.40
CA SER A 141 4.51 8.41 10.45
C SER A 141 4.30 8.99 11.86
N GLY A 142 4.87 8.36 12.90
CA GLY A 142 4.65 8.73 14.30
C GLY A 142 3.25 8.35 14.83
N ILE A 143 2.46 7.61 14.06
CA ILE A 143 1.13 7.14 14.46
C ILE A 143 1.27 5.84 15.25
N ASN A 144 0.68 5.79 16.44
CA ASN A 144 0.53 4.54 17.17
C ASN A 144 -0.52 3.64 16.47
N PRO A 145 -0.19 2.41 16.02
CA PRO A 145 -1.13 1.56 15.28
C PRO A 145 -2.35 1.13 16.09
N GLN A 146 -2.25 1.01 17.42
CA GLN A 146 -3.40 0.66 18.27
C GLN A 146 -4.49 1.75 18.23
N GLN A 147 -4.13 3.02 18.00
CA GLN A 147 -5.10 4.13 17.87
C GLN A 147 -5.93 4.08 16.57
N LEU A 148 -5.51 3.31 15.57
CA LEU A 148 -6.25 3.15 14.31
C LEU A 148 -7.40 2.15 14.42
N THR A 149 -7.43 1.33 15.48
CA THR A 149 -8.48 0.31 15.66
C THR A 149 -9.85 0.97 15.86
N GLY A 150 -10.81 0.64 15.00
CA GLY A 150 -12.16 1.23 15.00
C GLY A 150 -12.27 2.59 14.29
N THR A 151 -11.17 3.11 13.71
CA THR A 151 -11.20 4.33 12.89
C THR A 151 -11.65 4.05 11.45
N SER A 152 -12.04 5.09 10.72
CA SER A 152 -12.35 5.02 9.28
C SER A 152 -11.09 5.02 8.40
N THR A 153 -10.10 4.18 8.74
CA THR A 153 -8.86 4.03 7.94
C THR A 153 -9.08 3.07 6.78
N GLY A 154 -8.87 3.55 5.55
CA GLY A 154 -8.94 2.74 4.34
C GLY A 154 -7.60 2.10 3.98
N VAL A 155 -7.63 0.85 3.49
CA VAL A 155 -6.45 0.12 3.01
C VAL A 155 -6.65 -0.21 1.53
N PHE A 156 -5.72 0.27 0.69
CA PHE A 156 -5.77 0.11 -0.77
C PHE A 156 -4.43 -0.50 -1.22
N VAL A 157 -4.46 -1.72 -1.78
CA VAL A 157 -3.26 -2.49 -2.10
C VAL A 157 -3.38 -3.08 -3.51
N GLY A 158 -2.36 -2.87 -4.33
CA GLY A 158 -2.16 -3.62 -5.57
C GLY A 158 -1.36 -4.89 -5.29
N ILE A 159 -2.01 -6.05 -5.33
CA ILE A 159 -1.41 -7.37 -5.15
C ILE A 159 -1.90 -8.30 -6.26
N CYS A 160 -1.01 -9.09 -6.85
CA CYS A 160 -1.32 -9.98 -7.98
C CYS A 160 -0.47 -11.25 -7.95
N GLY A 161 -0.79 -12.20 -8.84
CA GLY A 161 -0.22 -13.55 -8.81
C GLY A 161 -0.85 -14.43 -7.72
N SER A 162 -0.72 -15.74 -7.88
CA SER A 162 -1.17 -16.74 -6.87
C SER A 162 -0.23 -17.94 -6.80
N ASP A 163 1.00 -17.75 -7.28
CA ASP A 163 1.96 -18.80 -7.60
C ASP A 163 2.42 -19.53 -6.32
N TYR A 164 2.41 -18.83 -5.17
CA TYR A 164 2.65 -19.43 -3.86
C TYR A 164 1.54 -20.42 -3.47
N THR A 165 0.27 -20.03 -3.64
CA THR A 165 -0.89 -20.90 -3.45
C THR A 165 -0.86 -22.10 -4.40
N GLN A 166 -0.51 -21.88 -5.68
CA GLN A 166 -0.33 -22.98 -6.64
C GLN A 166 0.78 -23.94 -6.19
N LYS A 167 1.95 -23.42 -5.80
CA LYS A 167 3.08 -24.22 -5.30
C LYS A 167 2.70 -25.07 -4.08
N ILE A 168 1.95 -24.50 -3.13
CA ILE A 168 1.42 -25.24 -1.97
C ILE A 168 0.45 -26.35 -2.43
N LEU A 169 -0.52 -26.03 -3.30
CA LEU A 169 -1.50 -27.01 -3.77
C LEU A 169 -0.84 -28.15 -4.55
N THR A 170 0.15 -27.86 -5.40
CA THR A 170 0.96 -28.88 -6.08
C THR A 170 1.72 -29.74 -5.08
N GLN A 171 2.37 -29.15 -4.06
CA GLN A 171 3.10 -29.90 -3.04
C GLN A 171 2.18 -30.82 -2.22
N VAL A 172 1.02 -30.33 -1.77
CA VAL A 172 0.01 -31.12 -1.05
C VAL A 172 -0.51 -32.25 -1.93
N THR A 173 -0.74 -32.01 -3.22
CA THR A 173 -1.20 -33.02 -4.17
C THR A 173 -0.13 -34.10 -4.41
N LEU A 174 1.13 -33.72 -4.59
CA LEU A 174 2.25 -34.66 -4.75
C LEU A 174 2.43 -35.53 -3.50
N ASN A 175 2.43 -34.93 -2.30
CA ASN A 175 2.53 -35.66 -1.03
C ASN A 175 1.37 -36.65 -0.79
N LYS A 176 0.23 -36.44 -1.44
CA LYS A 176 -0.97 -37.29 -1.33
C LYS A 176 -1.03 -38.40 -2.39
N LEU A 177 -0.35 -38.22 -3.53
CA LEU A 177 -0.26 -39.19 -4.63
C LEU A 177 0.98 -40.08 -4.55
N MET A 178 2.04 -39.62 -3.89
CA MET A 178 3.24 -40.41 -3.57
C MET A 178 3.49 -40.39 -2.05
N PRO A 179 2.69 -41.13 -1.25
CA PRO A 179 3.06 -41.40 0.13
C PRO A 179 4.37 -42.21 0.16
N ILE A 180 5.27 -41.83 1.07
CA ILE A 180 6.50 -42.57 1.41
C ILE A 180 6.14 -43.79 2.25
#